data_AF-A0A165B980-F1
#
_entry.id   AF-A0A165B980-F1
#
_cell.length_a   1.000
_cell.length_b   1.000
_cell.length_c   1.000
_cell.angle_alpha   90.00
_cell.angle_beta   90.00
_cell.angle_gamma   90.00
#
_symmetry.space_group_name_H-M   'P 1'
#
loop_
_entity.id
_entity.type
_entity.pdbx_description
1 polymer ?
#
loop_
_entity_poly.entity_id
_entity_poly.type
_entity_poly.pdbx_seq_one_letter_code
_entity_poly.pdbx_strand_id
1 'polypeptide(L)'
;LGHMNYHTVVNMATSFLLSGMPVDTSSAPPKCDHCILRKQTRSSVPKVCVGDKASRKWELVYADVMGPCDGTGCGNSIKASMV
;
A
#
# COMPACT_ATOMS: atom_id res chain seq x y z
N LEU A 1 -3.27 -17.29 -21.69
CA LEU A 1 -2.49 -17.36 -20.44
C LEU A 1 -3.13 -16.43 -19.43
N GLY A 2 -3.90 -16.98 -18.48
CA GLY A 2 -4.52 -16.19 -17.41
C GLY A 2 -3.45 -15.52 -16.54
N HIS A 3 -3.86 -14.58 -15.68
CA HIS A 3 -3.06 -13.78 -14.74
C HIS A 3 -2.23 -14.63 -13.73
N MET A 4 -1.40 -15.52 -14.25
CA MET A 4 -0.54 -16.45 -13.55
C MET A 4 0.69 -15.70 -13.06
N ASN A 5 1.30 -16.20 -11.99
CA ASN A 5 2.54 -15.60 -11.50
C ASN A 5 3.63 -15.73 -12.57
N TYR A 6 4.37 -14.65 -12.82
CA TYR A 6 5.50 -14.62 -13.75
C TYR A 6 6.48 -15.77 -13.46
N HIS A 7 6.80 -16.00 -12.18
CA HIS A 7 7.71 -17.07 -11.80
C HIS A 7 7.23 -18.47 -12.24
N THR A 8 5.91 -18.69 -12.23
CA THR A 8 5.33 -19.95 -12.71
C THR A 8 5.49 -20.11 -14.22
N VAL A 9 5.30 -19.02 -14.98
CA VAL A 9 5.50 -19.01 -16.43
C VAL A 9 6.97 -19.27 -16.79
N VAL A 10 7.89 -18.60 -16.10
CA VAL A 10 9.34 -18.82 -16.28
C VAL A 10 9.70 -20.26 -15.97
N ASN A 11 9.26 -20.80 -14.83
CA ASN A 11 9.57 -22.17 -14.43
C ASN A 11 9.03 -23.19 -15.46
N MET A 12 7.81 -22.99 -15.96
CA MET A 12 7.26 -23.85 -17.02
C MET A 12 8.07 -23.79 -18.31
N ALA A 13 8.60 -22.62 -18.67
CA ALA A 13 9.42 -22.43 -19.86
C ALA A 13 10.81 -23.05 -19.70
N THR A 14 11.47 -22.85 -18.56
CA THR A 14 12.83 -23.37 -18.31
C THR A 14 12.84 -24.88 -18.05
N SER A 15 11.77 -25.41 -17.47
CA SER A 15 11.68 -26.84 -17.11
C SER A 15 11.13 -27.70 -18.26
N PHE A 16 10.98 -27.14 -19.47
CA PHE A 16 10.45 -27.82 -20.67
C PHE A 16 9.15 -28.61 -20.43
N LEU A 17 8.31 -28.14 -19.49
CA LEU A 17 7.09 -28.86 -19.07
C LEU A 17 6.00 -28.85 -20.15
N LEU A 18 6.14 -27.98 -21.15
CA LEU A 18 5.25 -27.90 -22.31
C LEU A 18 6.09 -27.78 -23.58
N SER A 19 5.89 -28.71 -24.51
CA SER A 19 6.50 -28.63 -25.84
C SER A 19 5.94 -27.40 -26.58
N GLY A 20 6.82 -26.57 -27.14
CA GLY A 20 6.43 -25.42 -27.95
C GLY A 20 6.01 -24.18 -27.18
N MET A 21 6.65 -23.86 -26.04
CA MET A 21 6.56 -22.52 -25.44
C MET A 21 7.70 -21.61 -25.92
N PRO A 22 7.52 -20.80 -26.99
CA PRO A 22 8.44 -19.74 -27.35
C PRO A 22 8.18 -18.52 -26.43
N VAL A 23 8.52 -18.64 -25.15
CA VAL A 23 8.49 -17.50 -24.23
C VAL A 23 9.92 -17.02 -24.05
N ASP A 24 10.20 -15.82 -24.55
CA ASP A 24 11.41 -15.10 -24.21
C ASP A 24 11.32 -14.64 -22.74
N THR A 25 12.12 -15.27 -21.88
CA THR A 25 12.22 -14.94 -20.45
C THR A 25 13.35 -13.96 -20.14
N SER A 26 14.05 -13.44 -21.17
CA SER A 26 15.13 -12.47 -20.98
C SER A 26 14.65 -11.13 -20.40
N SER A 27 13.37 -10.81 -20.61
CA SER A 27 12.73 -9.60 -20.11
C SER A 27 11.52 -9.91 -19.26
N ALA A 28 11.29 -9.07 -18.24
CA ALA A 28 10.08 -9.17 -17.42
C ALA A 28 8.84 -8.84 -18.27
N PRO A 29 7.71 -9.56 -18.06
CA PRO A 29 6.49 -9.31 -18.81
C PRO A 29 5.96 -7.90 -18.52
N PRO A 30 5.19 -7.32 -19.46
CA PRO A 30 4.58 -6.02 -19.27
C PRO A 30 3.70 -6.03 -18.03
N LYS A 31 3.68 -4.90 -17.32
CA LYS A 31 2.81 -4.70 -16.16
C LYS A 31 1.36 -4.88 -16.59
N CYS A 32 0.61 -5.63 -15.79
CA CYS A 32 -0.81 -5.87 -16.02
C CYS A 32 -1.61 -5.25 -14.88
N ASP A 33 -2.46 -4.27 -15.20
CA ASP A 33 -3.25 -3.55 -14.21
C ASP A 33 -4.15 -4.49 -13.40
N HIS A 34 -4.74 -5.49 -14.05
CA HIS A 34 -5.57 -6.48 -13.37
C HIS A 34 -4.78 -7.35 -12.38
N CYS A 35 -3.54 -7.70 -12.73
CA CYS A 35 -2.63 -8.38 -11.81
C CYS A 35 -2.23 -7.48 -10.66
N ILE A 36 -1.92 -6.21 -10.93
CA ILE A 36 -1.51 -5.25 -9.91
C ILE A 36 -2.67 -5.05 -8.92
N LEU A 37 -3.86 -4.70 -9.39
CA LEU A 37 -5.03 -4.45 -8.52
C LEU A 37 -5.42 -5.67 -7.67
N ARG A 38 -5.31 -6.89 -8.22
CA ARG A 38 -5.72 -8.11 -7.51
C ARG A 38 -4.63 -8.77 -6.68
N LYS A 39 -3.36 -8.68 -7.10
CA LYS A 39 -2.22 -9.34 -6.43
C LYS A 39 -1.41 -8.37 -5.58
N GLN A 40 -1.72 -7.07 -5.58
CA GLN A 40 -1.11 -6.13 -4.67
C GLN A 40 -1.41 -6.54 -3.24
N THR A 41 -0.35 -6.83 -2.48
CA THR A 41 -0.43 -7.04 -1.05
C THR A 41 -0.12 -5.72 -0.36
N ARG A 42 -0.81 -5.45 0.75
CA ARG A 42 -0.52 -4.28 1.58
C ARG A 42 0.85 -4.49 2.24
N SER A 43 1.81 -3.62 1.92
CA SER A 43 3.05 -3.53 2.72
C SER A 43 2.72 -2.98 4.10
N SER A 44 3.39 -3.48 5.14
CA SER A 44 3.26 -2.91 6.47
C SER A 44 3.69 -1.44 6.43
N VAL A 45 2.87 -0.57 7.01
CA VAL A 45 3.27 0.83 7.20
C VAL A 45 4.29 0.83 8.35
N PRO A 46 5.47 1.45 8.18
CA PRO A 46 6.41 1.60 9.28
C PRO A 46 5.72 2.23 10.49
N LYS A 47 5.84 1.61 11.66
CA LYS A 47 5.27 2.15 12.91
C LYS A 47 6.09 3.31 13.48
N VAL A 48 7.17 3.68 12.81
CA VAL A 48 8.07 4.73 13.25
C VAL A 48 7.45 6.07 12.87
N CYS A 49 7.02 6.82 13.88
CA CYS A 49 6.65 8.22 13.71
C CYS A 49 7.93 9.07 13.74
N VAL A 50 8.33 9.60 12.59
CA VAL A 50 9.44 10.55 12.47
C VAL A 50 8.85 11.96 12.36
N GLY A 51 9.24 12.86 13.26
CA GLY A 51 8.77 14.25 13.28
C GLY A 51 8.97 14.89 14.65
N ASP A 52 8.97 16.22 14.66
CA ASP A 52 9.10 17.01 15.88
C ASP A 52 7.90 16.77 16.79
N LYS A 53 8.18 16.56 18.07
CA LYS A 53 7.18 16.38 19.13
C LYS A 53 7.27 17.56 20.09
N ALA A 54 6.14 17.94 20.68
CA ALA A 54 6.14 18.92 21.76
C ALA A 54 7.03 18.45 22.91
N SER A 55 7.97 19.30 23.29
CA SER A 55 8.82 19.18 24.47
C SER A 55 8.22 19.91 25.69
N ARG A 56 7.31 20.86 25.46
CA ARG A 56 6.62 21.66 26.49
C ARG A 56 5.12 21.70 26.24
N LYS A 57 4.36 21.99 27.30
CA LYS A 57 2.90 22.16 27.21
C LYS A 57 2.56 23.30 26.26
N TRP A 58 1.58 23.06 25.38
CA TRP A 58 1.08 24.01 24.38
C TRP A 58 2.08 24.41 23.29
N GLU A 59 3.22 23.73 23.18
CA GLU A 59 4.20 24.00 22.12
C GLU A 59 3.69 23.61 20.73
N LEU A 60 2.91 22.53 20.66
CA LEU A 60 2.36 22.02 19.41
C LEU A 60 0.89 21.63 19.62
N VAL A 61 0.00 22.21 18.81
CA VAL A 61 -1.43 21.92 18.82
C VAL A 61 -1.83 21.47 17.42
N TYR A 62 -2.38 20.26 17.35
CA TYR A 62 -3.00 19.75 16.13
C TYR A 62 -4.50 20.03 16.19
N ALA A 63 -4.98 20.83 15.24
CA ALA A 63 -6.40 21.07 15.03
C ALA A 63 -6.81 20.41 13.71
N ASP A 64 -7.83 19.56 13.77
CA ASP A 64 -8.43 18.95 12.60
C ASP A 64 -9.90 19.39 12.51
N VAL A 65 -10.34 19.69 11.30
CA VAL A 65 -11.73 20.09 11.06
C VAL A 65 -12.52 18.83 10.78
N MET A 66 -13.48 18.54 11.65
CA MET A 66 -14.42 17.45 11.42
C MET A 66 -15.34 17.79 10.24
N GLY A 67 -15.69 16.78 9.44
CA GLY A 67 -16.56 16.91 8.28
C GLY A 67 -17.99 17.41 8.62
N PRO A 68 -18.87 17.57 7.61
CA PRO A 68 -20.18 18.17 7.79
C PRO A 68 -21.00 17.40 8.82
N CYS A 69 -21.53 18.13 9.80
CA CYS A 69 -22.32 17.58 10.89
C CYS A 69 -23.79 17.97 10.74
N ASP A 70 -24.65 16.96 10.73
CA ASP A 70 -26.08 17.00 10.43
C ASP A 70 -26.97 17.22 11.68
N GLY A 71 -26.41 17.84 12.72
CA GLY A 71 -27.18 18.40 13.84
C GLY A 71 -26.97 17.71 15.18
N THR A 72 -26.81 18.56 16.20
CA THR A 72 -26.78 18.24 17.65
C THR A 72 -25.72 17.23 18.09
N GLY A 73 -24.46 17.49 17.73
CA GLY A 73 -23.33 16.89 18.44
C GLY A 73 -22.07 16.70 17.62
N CYS A 74 -21.40 17.81 17.27
CA CYS A 74 -20.01 17.76 16.84
C CYS A 74 -19.18 18.70 17.70
N GLY A 75 -18.60 18.14 18.76
CA GLY A 75 -17.62 18.86 19.57
C GLY A 75 -16.31 19.00 18.79
N ASN A 76 -15.70 20.19 18.85
CA ASN A 76 -14.33 20.39 18.37
C ASN A 76 -13.39 19.48 19.16
N SER A 77 -12.72 18.55 18.47
CA SER A 77 -11.79 17.60 19.10
C SER A 77 -10.38 18.20 19.11
N ILE A 78 -10.08 19.07 20.08
CA ILE A 78 -8.69 19.52 20.30
C ILE A 78 -7.97 18.43 21.08
N LYS A 79 -7.06 17.70 20.42
CA LYS A 79 -6.14 16.79 21.11
C LYS A 79 -4.82 17.50 21.36
N ALA A 80 -4.65 17.99 22.58
CA ALA A 80 -3.33 18.34 23.08
C ALA A 80 -2.65 17.04 23.53
N SER A 81 -1.60 16.63 22.83
CA SER A 81 -0.83 15.45 23.23
C SER A 81 0.43 15.89 23.97
N MET A 82 0.58 15.46 25.22
CA MET A 82 1.86 15.37 25.91
C MET A 82 2.32 13.91 25.76
N VAL A 83 3.60 13.68 25.40
CA VAL A 83 4.20 12.34 25.57
C VAL A 83 4.26 12.03 27.06
#